data_AF-S6AX87-F1
#
_entry.id   AF-S6AX87-F1
#
_cell.length_a   1.000
_cell.length_b   1.000
_cell.length_c   1.000
_cell.angle_alpha   90.00
_cell.angle_beta   90.00
_cell.angle_gamma   90.00
#
_symmetry.space_group_name_H-M   'P 1'
#
loop_
_entity.id
_entity.type
_entity.pdbx_description
1 polymer ?
#
loop_
_entity_poly.entity_id
_entity_poly.type
_entity_poly.pdbx_seq_one_letter_code
_entity_poly.pdbx_strand_id
1 'polypeptide(L)'
;HFCIVGCGYHVYKWPENQEGGRAPEENALGLDFRTQLPPLAVVMTPAMQNTITDKDGKRYNIMIVPDKQCSVNQGQSSTRGGQLAKVMYNPEGVGRERLRSPRVYVADQWVDTSWDEALALYAGVTKKILDNDGPGALAFDCFDHGGAGGGFENTWGTGKLMFTALKTPLVRIHNRPAYNSECHATREMGIGELNNSYEDGELADVIVAIGCNSYETQTNYFLAHWLPNLQGQTVDKRKQRFPGESIPPAKVIFVDPRRTPTIAVAEQAAGKDNVLHLDIEPGSDIALFNGLLTYVVEQEWHDKEFISAHTKGFEQALQANRVSLEETSRLTGVPVDKLKRAAEWAYKPKASGHRPHTMHAYEKGLIWGND
;
A
#
# COMPACT_ATOMS: atom_id res chain seq x y z
N HIS A 1 3.09 11.11 2.74
CA HIS A 1 3.12 11.79 1.42
C HIS A 1 2.90 10.82 0.26
N PHE A 2 3.56 9.65 0.24
CA PHE A 2 3.49 8.73 -0.90
C PHE A 2 2.65 7.48 -0.58
N CYS A 3 3.21 6.27 -0.75
CA CYS A 3 2.48 5.00 -0.68
C CYS A 3 1.93 4.63 0.71
N ILE A 4 1.08 3.60 0.72
CA ILE A 4 0.34 3.07 1.86
C ILE A 4 1.19 2.71 3.09
N VAL A 5 2.46 2.30 2.90
CA VAL A 5 3.31 1.80 3.98
C VAL A 5 3.44 2.78 5.15
N GLY A 6 3.40 4.10 4.88
CA GLY A 6 3.39 5.08 5.98
C GLY A 6 4.68 5.09 6.81
N CYS A 7 5.84 4.90 6.18
CA CYS A 7 7.14 4.89 6.85
C CYS A 7 7.39 6.14 7.70
N GLY A 8 7.97 5.97 8.88
CA GLY A 8 8.37 7.04 9.78
C GLY A 8 9.65 7.76 9.35
N TYR A 9 9.65 9.08 9.49
CA TYR A 9 10.78 9.97 9.19
C TYR A 9 10.89 11.06 10.26
N HIS A 10 12.10 11.55 10.48
CA HIS A 10 12.35 12.79 11.21
C HIS A 10 12.66 13.92 10.24
N VAL A 11 12.25 15.14 10.61
CA VAL A 11 12.58 16.38 9.91
C VAL A 11 13.43 17.22 10.84
N TYR A 12 14.72 17.35 10.52
CA TYR A 12 15.62 18.29 11.17
C TYR A 12 15.57 19.61 10.41
N LYS A 13 15.51 20.73 11.12
CA LYS A 13 15.48 22.09 10.56
C LYS A 13 16.39 23.01 11.38
N TRP A 14 17.27 23.76 10.72
CA TRP A 14 18.20 24.68 11.38
C TRP A 14 18.52 25.87 10.46
N PRO A 15 19.04 27.01 10.99
CA PRO A 15 19.38 28.18 10.18
C PRO A 15 20.36 27.82 9.04
N GLU A 16 20.19 28.42 7.86
CA GLU A 16 21.02 28.12 6.68
C GLU A 16 22.54 28.27 6.94
N ASN A 17 22.91 29.25 7.75
CA ASN A 17 24.29 29.60 8.08
C ASN A 17 24.88 28.85 9.29
N GLN A 18 24.21 27.79 9.76
CA GLN A 18 24.69 26.94 10.84
C GLN A 18 24.87 25.50 10.34
N GLU A 19 25.79 24.77 10.98
CA GLU A 19 26.00 23.34 10.75
C GLU A 19 26.43 22.64 12.05
N GLY A 20 26.21 21.33 12.12
CA GLY A 20 26.71 20.49 13.21
C GLY A 20 28.15 20.06 12.97
N GLY A 21 28.86 19.72 14.05
CA GLY A 21 30.21 19.17 13.98
C GLY A 21 30.24 17.70 13.54
N ARG A 22 31.44 17.15 13.35
CA ARG A 22 31.61 15.74 12.92
C ARG A 22 31.57 14.75 14.06
N ALA A 23 31.85 15.17 15.30
CA ALA A 23 31.77 14.28 16.45
C ALA A 23 30.31 13.99 16.80
N PRO A 24 29.97 12.80 17.34
CA PRO A 24 28.59 12.37 17.55
C PRO A 24 27.79 13.30 18.49
N GLU A 25 28.45 13.93 19.46
CA GLU A 25 27.87 14.91 20.39
C GLU A 25 27.62 16.29 19.75
N GLU A 26 28.19 16.56 18.58
CA GLU A 26 28.11 17.85 17.88
C GLU A 26 27.08 17.84 16.73
N ASN A 27 26.40 16.72 16.49
CA ASN A 27 25.38 16.61 15.44
C ASN A 27 24.11 15.90 15.92
N ALA A 28 22.97 16.28 15.33
CA ALA A 28 21.66 15.79 15.72
C ALA A 28 21.39 14.31 15.35
N LEU A 29 22.26 13.69 14.53
CA LEU A 29 22.15 12.27 14.16
C LEU A 29 22.85 11.36 15.18
N GLY A 30 23.69 11.91 16.07
CA GLY A 30 24.46 11.13 17.03
C GLY A 30 25.49 10.20 16.39
N LEU A 31 25.97 10.53 15.19
CA LEU A 31 26.89 9.68 14.41
C LEU A 31 28.29 10.30 14.35
N ASP A 32 29.32 9.45 14.38
CA ASP A 32 30.72 9.90 14.23
C ASP A 32 31.10 9.97 12.75
N PHE A 33 31.16 11.18 12.21
CA PHE A 33 31.55 11.46 10.82
C PHE A 33 33.05 11.73 10.64
N ARG A 34 33.87 11.51 11.68
CA ARG A 34 35.34 11.65 11.58
C ARG A 34 35.98 10.42 10.95
N THR A 35 35.26 9.29 10.92
CA THR A 35 35.67 8.04 10.29
C THR A 35 34.57 7.53 9.36
N GLN A 36 34.91 6.56 8.51
CA GLN A 36 33.94 5.91 7.64
C GLN A 36 32.91 5.15 8.48
N LEU A 37 31.63 5.47 8.30
CA LEU A 37 30.54 4.75 8.97
C LEU A 37 30.41 3.31 8.43
N PRO A 38 30.04 2.34 9.28
CA PRO A 38 29.78 0.97 8.85
C PRO A 38 28.53 0.87 7.95
N PRO A 39 28.39 -0.20 7.15
CA PRO A 39 27.19 -0.42 6.35
C PRO A 39 25.93 -0.46 7.23
N LEU A 40 24.80 -0.03 6.65
CA LEU A 40 23.48 0.06 7.32
C LEU A 40 23.41 1.03 8.51
N ALA A 41 24.48 1.78 8.81
CA ALA A 41 24.49 2.74 9.91
C ALA A 41 23.57 3.95 9.68
N VAL A 42 23.38 4.40 8.44
CA VAL A 42 22.54 5.56 8.13
C VAL A 42 22.06 5.52 6.69
N VAL A 43 20.88 6.06 6.45
CA VAL A 43 20.38 6.38 5.11
C VAL A 43 20.31 7.89 4.98
N MET A 44 21.32 8.47 4.34
CA MET A 44 21.44 9.91 4.15
C MET A 44 22.08 10.19 2.79
N THR A 45 21.43 11.02 1.97
CA THR A 45 21.91 11.41 0.65
C THR A 45 21.62 12.89 0.41
N PRO A 46 22.24 13.55 -0.59
CA PRO A 46 21.89 14.93 -0.93
C PRO A 46 20.39 15.15 -1.25
N ALA A 47 19.69 14.13 -1.78
CA ALA A 47 18.24 14.23 -2.04
C ALA A 47 17.37 14.29 -0.76
N MET A 48 17.96 13.95 0.39
CA MET A 48 17.35 14.03 1.72
C MET A 48 17.64 15.35 2.42
N GLN A 49 18.23 16.31 1.72
CA GLN A 49 18.45 17.67 2.19
C GLN A 49 17.83 18.69 1.23
N ASN A 50 17.48 19.87 1.75
CA ASN A 50 17.05 21.03 0.98
C ASN A 50 17.24 22.30 1.82
N THR A 51 17.18 23.47 1.19
CA THR A 51 17.08 24.75 1.87
C THR A 51 15.73 25.36 1.54
N ILE A 52 14.96 25.72 2.57
CA ILE A 52 13.63 26.31 2.44
C ILE A 52 13.63 27.75 2.94
N THR A 53 12.74 28.57 2.39
CA THR A 53 12.43 29.89 2.94
C THR A 53 11.11 29.80 3.70
N ASP A 54 11.13 30.15 4.99
CA ASP A 54 9.92 30.14 5.82
C ASP A 54 9.09 31.42 5.63
N LYS A 55 7.91 31.49 6.22
CA LYS A 55 6.99 32.64 6.12
C LYS A 55 7.60 33.95 6.65
N ASP A 56 8.58 33.87 7.54
CA ASP A 56 9.31 35.03 8.07
C ASP A 56 10.43 35.53 7.13
N GLY A 57 10.60 34.90 5.97
CA GLY A 57 11.62 35.23 4.98
C GLY A 57 13.01 34.65 5.30
N LYS A 58 13.18 33.94 6.42
CA LYS A 58 14.48 33.33 6.76
C LYS A 58 14.68 32.01 6.04
N ARG A 59 15.94 31.74 5.70
CA ARG A 59 16.37 30.50 5.06
C ARG A 59 16.79 29.47 6.11
N TYR A 60 16.33 28.25 5.93
CA TYR A 60 16.61 27.11 6.80
C TYR A 60 17.06 25.92 5.98
N ASN A 61 18.11 25.25 6.44
CA ASN A 61 18.41 23.90 5.98
C ASN A 61 17.41 22.93 6.59
N ILE A 62 16.98 21.96 5.80
CA ILE A 62 16.19 20.82 6.27
C ILE A 62 16.87 19.52 5.86
N MET A 63 16.74 18.52 6.72
CA MET A 63 17.12 17.14 6.44
C MET A 63 15.97 16.22 6.83
N ILE A 64 15.52 15.37 5.90
CA ILE A 64 14.43 14.43 6.12
C ILE A 64 14.96 13.00 5.95
N VAL A 65 15.12 12.30 7.06
CA VAL A 65 15.75 10.97 7.14
C VAL A 65 14.84 9.97 7.84
N PRO A 66 14.88 8.68 7.47
CA PRO A 66 14.00 7.68 8.04
C PRO A 66 14.26 7.49 9.54
N ASP A 67 13.19 7.26 10.29
CA ASP A 67 13.28 6.96 11.72
C ASP A 67 13.63 5.48 11.93
N LYS A 68 14.72 5.24 12.67
CA LYS A 68 15.21 3.90 13.03
C LYS A 68 14.32 3.20 14.05
N GLN A 69 13.58 3.95 14.87
CA GLN A 69 12.73 3.42 15.93
C GLN A 69 11.31 3.12 15.45
N CYS A 70 10.91 3.62 14.28
CA CYS A 70 9.61 3.33 13.69
C CYS A 70 9.50 1.85 13.32
N SER A 71 8.57 1.14 13.94
CA SER A 71 8.33 -0.30 13.73
C SER A 71 7.94 -0.66 12.29
N VAL A 72 7.41 0.31 11.54
CA VAL A 72 6.92 0.14 10.16
C VAL A 72 8.04 -0.02 9.14
N ASN A 73 9.11 0.77 9.25
CA ASN A 73 10.20 0.79 8.27
C ASN A 73 11.56 0.47 8.87
N GLN A 74 11.70 0.48 10.20
CA GLN A 74 12.93 0.08 10.89
C GLN A 74 14.17 0.82 10.35
N GLY A 75 14.04 2.13 10.11
CA GLY A 75 15.12 2.97 9.53
C GLY A 75 15.30 2.86 8.02
N GLN A 76 14.50 2.05 7.31
CA GLN A 76 14.55 1.97 5.86
C GLN A 76 13.86 3.16 5.18
N SER A 77 14.32 3.53 4.00
CA SER A 77 13.72 4.55 3.14
C SER A 77 13.63 4.06 1.70
N SER A 78 12.43 4.02 1.14
CA SER A 78 12.28 3.79 -0.31
C SER A 78 12.85 4.96 -1.12
N THR A 79 13.09 4.76 -2.42
CA THR A 79 13.55 5.84 -3.33
C THR A 79 12.58 7.02 -3.39
N ARG A 80 11.26 6.76 -3.22
CA ARG A 80 10.23 7.81 -3.21
C ARG A 80 10.33 8.65 -1.94
N GLY A 81 10.31 7.99 -0.77
CA GLY A 81 10.43 8.66 0.53
C GLY A 81 11.77 9.35 0.73
N GLY A 82 12.85 8.79 0.17
CA GLY A 82 14.19 9.37 0.21
C GLY A 82 14.37 10.68 -0.56
N GLN A 83 13.36 11.11 -1.32
CA GLN A 83 13.35 12.39 -2.03
C GLN A 83 12.48 13.45 -1.34
N LEU A 84 11.92 13.16 -0.16
CA LEU A 84 11.01 14.06 0.55
C LEU A 84 11.55 15.47 0.70
N ALA A 85 12.81 15.62 1.15
CA ALA A 85 13.42 16.94 1.32
C ALA A 85 13.55 17.67 -0.02
N LYS A 86 14.10 16.99 -1.05
CA LYS A 86 14.28 17.53 -2.40
C LYS A 86 12.99 18.11 -2.98
N VAL A 87 11.84 17.47 -2.75
CA VAL A 87 10.55 17.91 -3.32
C VAL A 87 9.82 18.95 -2.47
N MET A 88 10.34 19.31 -1.28
CA MET A 88 9.82 20.46 -0.54
C MET A 88 9.99 21.75 -1.34
N TYR A 89 9.07 22.68 -1.16
CA TYR A 89 9.07 23.93 -1.90
C TYR A 89 10.33 24.75 -1.61
N ASN A 90 11.05 25.04 -2.69
CA ASN A 90 12.17 25.96 -2.75
C ASN A 90 12.05 26.67 -4.11
N PRO A 91 12.04 28.02 -4.18
CA PRO A 91 11.91 28.76 -5.44
C PRO A 91 13.00 28.45 -6.47
N GLU A 92 14.16 27.96 -6.01
CA GLU A 92 15.30 27.58 -6.85
C GLU A 92 15.33 26.05 -7.10
N GLY A 93 14.48 25.29 -6.42
CA GLY A 93 14.46 23.82 -6.44
C GLY A 93 13.49 23.21 -7.46
N VAL A 94 13.34 21.88 -7.40
CA VAL A 94 12.42 21.14 -8.29
C VAL A 94 10.94 21.45 -8.03
N GLY A 95 10.62 21.96 -6.84
CA GLY A 95 9.27 22.37 -6.46
C GLY A 95 8.88 23.78 -6.89
N ARG A 96 9.70 24.48 -7.69
CA ARG A 96 9.46 25.89 -8.08
C ARG A 96 8.14 26.12 -8.83
N GLU A 97 7.64 25.11 -9.53
CA GLU A 97 6.39 25.17 -10.32
C GLU A 97 5.12 25.00 -9.47
N ARG A 98 5.24 24.89 -8.13
CA ARG A 98 4.06 24.81 -7.26
C ARG A 98 3.16 26.04 -7.43
N LEU A 99 1.85 25.83 -7.46
CA LEU A 99 0.87 26.93 -7.40
C LEU A 99 1.04 27.71 -6.10
N ARG A 100 1.20 29.03 -6.21
CA ARG A 100 1.39 29.97 -5.07
C ARG A 100 0.25 30.96 -4.90
N SER A 101 -0.46 31.22 -5.99
CA SER A 101 -1.61 32.11 -6.05
C SER A 101 -2.74 31.43 -6.83
N PRO A 102 -4.01 31.78 -6.57
CA PRO A 102 -5.11 31.42 -7.46
C PRO A 102 -4.81 31.86 -8.90
N ARG A 103 -5.17 30.99 -9.84
CA ARG A 103 -5.03 31.22 -11.28
C ARG A 103 -6.41 31.20 -11.90
N VAL A 104 -6.71 32.16 -12.76
CA VAL A 104 -7.95 32.18 -13.56
C VAL A 104 -7.58 32.20 -15.04
N TYR A 105 -8.31 31.42 -15.83
CA TYR A 105 -8.19 31.46 -17.28
C TYR A 105 -9.19 32.49 -17.82
N VAL A 106 -8.67 33.61 -18.32
CA VAL A 106 -9.47 34.74 -18.83
C VAL A 106 -9.38 34.76 -20.34
N ALA A 107 -10.37 34.11 -20.97
CA ALA A 107 -10.54 33.96 -22.42
C ALA A 107 -9.38 33.24 -23.15
N ASP A 108 -8.20 33.84 -23.22
CA ASP A 108 -7.05 33.38 -24.00
C ASP A 108 -5.80 33.07 -23.16
N GLN A 109 -5.77 33.43 -21.87
CA GLN A 109 -4.57 33.32 -21.05
C GLN A 109 -4.84 33.03 -19.57
N TRP A 110 -3.82 32.50 -18.89
CA TRP A 110 -3.81 32.31 -17.45
C TRP A 110 -3.20 33.51 -16.73
N VAL A 111 -3.93 34.07 -15.76
CA VAL A 111 -3.46 35.18 -14.92
C VAL A 111 -3.55 34.82 -13.44
N ASP A 112 -2.72 35.46 -12.63
CA ASP A 112 -2.86 35.44 -11.17
C ASP A 112 -4.03 36.34 -10.75
N THR A 113 -4.73 35.95 -9.69
CA THR A 113 -5.82 36.72 -9.08
C THR A 113 -5.78 36.58 -7.57
N SER A 114 -6.53 37.42 -6.86
CA SER A 114 -6.67 37.32 -5.41
C SER A 114 -7.55 36.13 -5.00
N TRP A 115 -7.44 35.71 -3.73
CA TRP A 115 -8.34 34.69 -3.18
C TRP A 115 -9.80 35.16 -3.17
N ASP A 116 -10.05 36.43 -2.84
CA ASP A 116 -11.41 36.97 -2.79
C ASP A 116 -12.08 36.95 -4.16
N GLU A 117 -11.37 37.36 -5.22
CA GLU A 117 -11.88 37.31 -6.60
C GLU A 117 -12.10 35.88 -7.09
N ALA A 118 -11.14 34.98 -6.85
CA ALA A 118 -11.27 33.57 -7.25
C ALA A 118 -12.45 32.88 -6.56
N LEU A 119 -12.63 33.12 -5.25
CA LEU A 119 -13.73 32.56 -4.48
C LEU A 119 -15.07 33.20 -4.85
N ALA A 120 -15.13 34.51 -5.09
CA ALA A 120 -16.35 35.19 -5.56
C ALA A 120 -16.81 34.63 -6.91
N LEU A 121 -15.88 34.41 -7.85
CA LEU A 121 -16.18 33.80 -9.13
C LEU A 121 -16.69 32.36 -8.96
N TYR A 122 -15.95 31.52 -8.22
CA TYR A 122 -16.32 30.11 -8.02
C TYR A 122 -17.66 29.97 -7.29
N ALA A 123 -17.84 30.68 -6.18
CA ALA A 123 -19.08 30.63 -5.39
C ALA A 123 -20.25 31.24 -6.15
N GLY A 124 -20.05 32.32 -6.90
CA GLY A 124 -21.09 32.96 -7.71
C GLY A 124 -21.63 32.05 -8.81
N VAL A 125 -20.73 31.40 -9.57
CA VAL A 125 -21.11 30.43 -10.61
C VAL A 125 -21.77 29.20 -9.98
N THR A 126 -21.19 28.66 -8.91
CA THR A 126 -21.74 27.50 -8.19
C THR A 126 -23.15 27.80 -7.67
N LYS A 127 -23.36 28.95 -7.03
CA LYS A 127 -24.68 29.37 -6.55
C LYS A 127 -25.68 29.51 -7.70
N LYS A 128 -25.27 30.14 -8.81
CA LYS A 128 -26.14 30.30 -9.98
C LYS A 128 -26.60 28.95 -10.55
N ILE A 129 -25.70 27.96 -10.62
CA ILE A 129 -26.04 26.60 -11.04
C ILE A 129 -27.00 25.95 -10.03
N LEU A 130 -26.72 26.07 -8.73
CA LEU A 130 -27.61 25.53 -7.70
C LEU A 130 -29.01 26.13 -7.74
N ASP A 131 -29.12 27.46 -7.92
CA ASP A 131 -30.39 28.17 -7.97
C ASP A 131 -31.23 27.76 -9.20
N ASN A 132 -30.59 27.48 -10.35
CA ASN A 132 -31.27 27.22 -11.62
C ASN A 132 -31.45 25.73 -11.95
N ASP A 133 -30.41 24.93 -11.73
CA ASP A 133 -30.29 23.55 -12.22
C ASP A 133 -30.21 22.52 -11.07
N GLY A 134 -29.92 22.98 -9.85
CA GLY A 134 -29.81 22.16 -8.65
C GLY A 134 -28.48 21.40 -8.50
N PRO A 135 -28.30 20.64 -7.40
CA PRO A 135 -27.03 20.00 -7.06
C PRO A 135 -26.51 19.00 -8.09
N GLY A 136 -27.38 18.35 -8.86
CA GLY A 136 -27.01 17.37 -9.88
C GLY A 136 -26.18 17.93 -11.04
N ALA A 137 -26.12 19.25 -11.19
CA ALA A 137 -25.33 19.94 -12.20
C ALA A 137 -23.90 20.29 -11.73
N LEU A 138 -23.52 19.97 -10.48
CA LEU A 138 -22.18 20.24 -9.94
C LEU A 138 -21.34 18.96 -9.91
N ALA A 139 -20.34 18.85 -10.79
CA ALA A 139 -19.45 17.70 -10.84
C ALA A 139 -18.18 17.90 -9.99
N PHE A 140 -17.74 16.85 -9.28
CA PHE A 140 -16.45 16.82 -8.58
C PHE A 140 -15.67 15.53 -8.89
N ASP A 141 -14.36 15.68 -9.06
CA ASP A 141 -13.37 14.60 -8.97
C ASP A 141 -12.44 14.92 -7.81
N CYS A 142 -12.52 14.13 -6.73
CA CYS A 142 -11.83 14.42 -5.47
C CYS A 142 -11.05 13.20 -4.97
N PHE A 143 -9.96 13.46 -4.25
CA PHE A 143 -9.28 12.45 -3.46
C PHE A 143 -10.19 11.93 -2.33
N ASP A 144 -10.03 10.66 -1.98
CA ASP A 144 -10.62 10.00 -0.81
C ASP A 144 -9.55 9.30 0.06
N HIS A 145 -8.27 9.46 -0.30
CA HIS A 145 -7.15 8.75 0.31
C HIS A 145 -6.50 9.52 1.47
N GLY A 146 -5.53 8.88 2.14
CA GLY A 146 -4.68 9.49 3.18
C GLY A 146 -3.44 10.21 2.63
N GLY A 147 -2.49 10.58 3.50
CA GLY A 147 -1.19 11.10 3.06
C GLY A 147 -1.23 12.51 2.42
N ALA A 148 -0.29 12.83 1.52
CA ALA A 148 -0.26 14.14 0.89
C ALA A 148 -1.37 14.24 -0.16
N GLY A 149 -2.07 15.37 -0.20
CA GLY A 149 -3.24 15.53 -1.07
C GLY A 149 -4.49 14.78 -0.57
N GLY A 150 -4.48 14.32 0.68
CA GLY A 150 -5.60 13.64 1.33
C GLY A 150 -5.51 13.76 2.84
N GLY A 151 -5.93 12.73 3.59
CA GLY A 151 -5.91 12.72 5.06
C GLY A 151 -7.23 13.15 5.69
N PHE A 152 -7.41 12.85 6.98
CA PHE A 152 -8.69 12.99 7.69
C PHE A 152 -9.24 14.41 7.64
N GLU A 153 -8.39 15.41 7.81
CA GLU A 153 -8.77 16.82 7.82
C GLU A 153 -9.30 17.24 6.44
N ASN A 154 -8.60 16.84 5.38
CA ASN A 154 -8.92 17.22 4.02
C ASN A 154 -10.15 16.48 3.50
N THR A 155 -10.26 15.17 3.74
CA THR A 155 -11.42 14.37 3.31
C THR A 155 -12.68 14.78 4.08
N TRP A 156 -12.56 15.15 5.35
CA TRP A 156 -13.66 15.75 6.10
C TRP A 156 -14.08 17.09 5.50
N GLY A 157 -13.13 17.99 5.23
CA GLY A 157 -13.41 19.32 4.67
C GLY A 157 -14.11 19.24 3.31
N THR A 158 -13.55 18.49 2.36
CA THR A 158 -14.12 18.33 1.01
C THR A 158 -15.42 17.54 1.06
N GLY A 159 -15.49 16.46 1.83
CA GLY A 159 -16.71 15.66 1.99
C GLY A 159 -17.86 16.46 2.59
N LYS A 160 -17.60 17.25 3.63
CA LYS A 160 -18.61 18.12 4.24
C LYS A 160 -19.10 19.19 3.27
N LEU A 161 -18.21 19.77 2.46
CA LEU A 161 -18.61 20.71 1.41
C LEU A 161 -19.51 20.04 0.37
N MET A 162 -19.07 18.93 -0.23
CA MET A 162 -19.78 18.27 -1.33
C MET A 162 -21.10 17.63 -0.88
N PHE A 163 -21.10 16.89 0.23
CA PHE A 163 -22.23 16.04 0.62
C PHE A 163 -23.19 16.70 1.61
N THR A 164 -22.70 17.58 2.48
CA THR A 164 -23.55 18.24 3.49
C THR A 164 -24.04 19.59 3.00
N ALA A 165 -23.15 20.43 2.46
CA ALA A 165 -23.50 21.77 2.03
C ALA A 165 -24.10 21.80 0.62
N LEU A 166 -23.35 21.32 -0.39
CA LEU A 166 -23.76 21.36 -1.79
C LEU A 166 -24.76 20.25 -2.14
N LYS A 167 -24.68 19.10 -1.46
CA LYS A 167 -25.52 17.90 -1.67
C LYS A 167 -25.52 17.41 -3.11
N THR A 168 -24.38 17.54 -3.81
CA THR A 168 -24.27 17.02 -5.17
C THR A 168 -24.06 15.51 -5.16
N PRO A 169 -24.81 14.75 -5.99
CA PRO A 169 -24.56 13.33 -6.19
C PRO A 169 -23.49 13.08 -7.28
N LEU A 170 -23.11 14.09 -8.06
CA LEU A 170 -22.23 13.94 -9.22
C LEU A 170 -20.76 14.02 -8.80
N VAL A 171 -20.35 13.05 -7.98
CA VAL A 171 -18.99 12.97 -7.43
C VAL A 171 -18.35 11.65 -7.88
N ARG A 172 -17.11 11.74 -8.34
CA ARG A 172 -16.23 10.59 -8.54
C ARG A 172 -15.03 10.68 -7.62
N ILE A 173 -14.26 9.60 -7.60
CA ILE A 173 -13.05 9.50 -6.79
C ILE A 173 -11.83 9.53 -7.72
N HIS A 174 -10.71 10.04 -7.21
CA HIS A 174 -9.47 10.26 -7.96
C HIS A 174 -9.02 9.08 -8.84
N ASN A 175 -9.28 7.84 -8.43
CA ASN A 175 -8.84 6.63 -9.12
C ASN A 175 -9.96 5.79 -9.74
N ARG A 176 -11.23 6.18 -9.57
CA ARG A 176 -12.39 5.42 -10.06
C ARG A 176 -13.56 6.33 -10.44
N PRO A 177 -14.25 6.08 -11.55
CA PRO A 177 -15.11 7.07 -12.21
C PRO A 177 -16.47 7.30 -11.53
N ALA A 178 -16.69 6.78 -10.32
CA ALA A 178 -17.91 6.93 -9.54
C ALA A 178 -17.61 7.04 -8.04
N TYR A 179 -18.62 7.38 -7.23
CA TYR A 179 -18.52 7.35 -5.77
C TYR A 179 -18.82 5.95 -5.23
N ASN A 180 -17.85 5.04 -5.37
CA ASN A 180 -17.95 3.63 -5.00
C ASN A 180 -16.76 3.15 -4.15
N SER A 181 -16.76 1.87 -3.78
CA SER A 181 -15.66 1.22 -3.06
C SER A 181 -14.88 0.29 -3.97
N GLU A 182 -13.57 0.20 -3.76
CA GLU A 182 -12.71 -0.85 -4.34
C GLU A 182 -13.01 -2.24 -3.77
N CYS A 183 -13.69 -2.29 -2.61
CA CYS A 183 -13.75 -3.46 -1.74
C CYS A 183 -15.19 -3.83 -1.40
N HIS A 184 -16.14 -3.63 -2.32
CA HIS A 184 -17.56 -3.94 -2.10
C HIS A 184 -17.76 -5.36 -1.58
N ALA A 185 -17.24 -6.36 -2.29
CA ALA A 185 -17.42 -7.77 -1.95
C ALA A 185 -16.94 -8.11 -0.53
N THR A 186 -15.66 -7.84 -0.20
CA THR A 186 -15.11 -8.18 1.13
C THR A 186 -15.85 -7.44 2.26
N ARG A 187 -16.26 -6.18 2.05
CA ARG A 187 -17.03 -5.40 3.04
C ARG A 187 -18.44 -5.96 3.23
N GLU A 188 -19.11 -6.35 2.15
CA GLU A 188 -20.44 -6.99 2.18
C GLU A 188 -20.38 -8.39 2.82
N MET A 189 -19.25 -9.09 2.69
CA MET A 189 -18.94 -10.34 3.40
C MET A 189 -18.60 -10.12 4.89
N GLY A 190 -18.49 -8.87 5.35
CA GLY A 190 -18.20 -8.52 6.75
C GLY A 190 -16.72 -8.43 7.11
N ILE A 191 -15.81 -8.46 6.12
CA ILE A 191 -14.36 -8.42 6.32
C ILE A 191 -13.82 -7.11 5.72
N GLY A 192 -13.55 -6.13 6.58
CA GLY A 192 -12.86 -4.89 6.16
C GLY A 192 -11.47 -5.21 5.61
N GLU A 193 -11.06 -4.56 4.52
CA GLU A 193 -9.89 -4.97 3.72
C GLU A 193 -8.53 -4.81 4.42
N LEU A 194 -8.44 -3.98 5.46
CA LEU A 194 -7.25 -3.79 6.30
C LEU A 194 -7.48 -4.40 7.69
N ASN A 195 -7.54 -5.73 7.77
CA ASN A 195 -7.95 -6.50 8.95
C ASN A 195 -6.80 -7.13 9.75
N ASN A 196 -5.55 -6.95 9.33
CA ASN A 196 -4.37 -7.53 9.96
C ASN A 196 -3.32 -6.45 10.30
N SER A 197 -2.15 -6.90 10.76
CA SER A 197 -0.98 -6.07 11.05
C SER A 197 0.18 -6.42 10.12
N TYR A 198 1.18 -5.54 10.02
CA TYR A 198 2.40 -5.87 9.26
C TYR A 198 3.19 -7.02 9.88
N GLU A 199 3.08 -7.21 11.19
CA GLU A 199 3.68 -8.33 11.92
C GLU A 199 3.14 -9.68 11.43
N ASP A 200 1.91 -9.76 10.92
CA ASP A 200 1.36 -11.01 10.39
C ASP A 200 2.13 -11.48 9.14
N GLY A 201 2.74 -10.57 8.38
CA GLY A 201 3.67 -10.91 7.29
C GLY A 201 4.98 -11.54 7.79
N GLU A 202 5.39 -11.25 9.03
CA GLU A 202 6.53 -11.88 9.70
C GLU A 202 6.20 -13.26 10.28
N LEU A 203 4.92 -13.49 10.59
CA LEU A 203 4.43 -14.67 11.30
C LEU A 203 3.90 -15.76 10.39
N ALA A 204 3.52 -15.41 9.16
CA ALA A 204 2.91 -16.34 8.20
C ALA A 204 3.82 -17.54 7.87
N ASP A 205 3.21 -18.72 7.77
CA ASP A 205 3.80 -19.90 7.13
C ASP A 205 3.86 -19.68 5.61
N VAL A 206 2.82 -19.07 5.03
CA VAL A 206 2.73 -18.76 3.60
C VAL A 206 2.16 -17.36 3.37
N ILE A 207 2.76 -16.61 2.45
CA ILE A 207 2.19 -15.36 1.93
C ILE A 207 1.63 -15.63 0.53
N VAL A 208 0.35 -15.33 0.31
CA VAL A 208 -0.27 -15.35 -1.03
C VAL A 208 -0.42 -13.90 -1.48
N ALA A 209 0.36 -13.52 -2.48
CA ALA A 209 0.49 -12.16 -3.00
C ALA A 209 -0.20 -12.06 -4.38
N ILE A 210 -1.36 -11.40 -4.43
CA ILE A 210 -2.31 -11.45 -5.55
C ILE A 210 -2.36 -10.09 -6.25
N GLY A 211 -1.94 -10.02 -7.51
CA GLY A 211 -1.98 -8.78 -8.28
C GLY A 211 -1.18 -7.65 -7.63
N CYS A 212 -0.12 -7.97 -6.87
CA CYS A 212 0.70 -7.00 -6.16
C CYS A 212 2.19 -7.18 -6.46
N ASN A 213 2.88 -6.07 -6.74
CA ASN A 213 4.32 -6.02 -6.98
C ASN A 213 4.99 -5.29 -5.80
N SER A 214 4.98 -5.94 -4.63
CA SER A 214 5.20 -5.31 -3.33
C SER A 214 6.60 -4.71 -3.14
N TYR A 215 7.63 -5.23 -3.78
CA TYR A 215 8.96 -4.61 -3.76
C TYR A 215 8.92 -3.19 -4.36
N GLU A 216 8.18 -2.99 -5.45
CA GLU A 216 8.09 -1.69 -6.11
C GLU A 216 7.01 -0.79 -5.49
N THR A 217 5.89 -1.36 -5.05
CA THR A 217 4.66 -0.61 -4.72
C THR A 217 4.38 -0.50 -3.20
N GLN A 218 4.86 -1.45 -2.39
CA GLN A 218 4.81 -1.41 -0.91
C GLN A 218 6.20 -1.70 -0.32
N THR A 219 7.22 -1.08 -0.91
CA THR A 219 8.65 -1.41 -0.75
C THR A 219 9.05 -1.77 0.67
N ASN A 220 8.85 -0.87 1.63
CA ASN A 220 9.37 -1.12 2.99
C ASN A 220 8.51 -2.10 3.79
N TYR A 221 7.25 -2.35 3.43
CA TYR A 221 6.50 -3.46 4.03
C TYR A 221 7.12 -4.80 3.59
N PHE A 222 7.36 -4.94 2.29
CA PHE A 222 8.03 -6.12 1.74
C PHE A 222 9.45 -6.31 2.31
N LEU A 223 10.26 -5.24 2.34
CA LEU A 223 11.66 -5.31 2.78
C LEU A 223 11.82 -5.48 4.30
N ALA A 224 10.96 -4.87 5.13
CA ALA A 224 11.11 -4.88 6.58
C ALA A 224 10.34 -6.02 7.27
N HIS A 225 9.36 -6.63 6.61
CA HIS A 225 8.49 -7.65 7.23
C HIS A 225 8.45 -8.96 6.44
N TRP A 226 8.20 -8.93 5.13
CA TRP A 226 8.10 -10.17 4.33
C TRP A 226 9.46 -10.82 4.13
N LEU A 227 10.47 -10.04 3.73
CA LEU A 227 11.81 -10.57 3.47
C LEU A 227 12.46 -11.21 4.71
N PRO A 228 12.42 -10.61 5.91
CA PRO A 228 12.93 -11.27 7.11
C PRO A 228 12.28 -12.64 7.37
N ASN A 229 10.97 -12.80 7.11
CA ASN A 229 10.30 -14.09 7.24
C ASN A 229 10.80 -15.09 6.19
N LEU A 230 10.85 -14.69 4.92
CA LEU A 230 11.36 -15.50 3.82
C LEU A 230 12.83 -15.91 3.99
N GLN A 231 13.62 -15.10 4.67
CA GLN A 231 15.02 -15.37 5.02
C GLN A 231 15.17 -16.18 6.32
N GLY A 232 14.08 -16.55 6.98
CA GLY A 232 14.08 -17.33 8.23
C GLY A 232 14.46 -16.54 9.48
N GLN A 233 14.54 -15.21 9.41
CA GLN A 233 14.93 -14.34 10.53
C GLN A 233 13.83 -14.22 11.60
N THR A 234 12.59 -14.58 11.27
CA THR A 234 11.43 -14.49 12.19
C THR A 234 11.06 -15.85 12.81
N VAL A 235 11.84 -16.91 12.59
CA VAL A 235 11.54 -18.28 13.06
C VAL A 235 11.35 -18.34 14.58
N ASP A 236 12.22 -17.69 15.36
CA ASP A 236 12.11 -17.71 16.83
C ASP A 236 10.88 -16.94 17.31
N LYS A 237 10.55 -15.83 16.65
CA LYS A 237 9.31 -15.08 16.88
C LYS A 237 8.08 -15.94 16.62
N ARG A 238 8.07 -16.71 15.53
CA ARG A 238 7.00 -17.67 15.19
C ARG A 238 6.89 -18.80 16.22
N LYS A 239 8.00 -19.39 16.66
CA LYS A 239 8.02 -20.41 17.73
C LYS A 239 7.46 -19.89 19.06
N GLN A 240 7.80 -18.65 19.42
CA GLN A 240 7.31 -18.01 20.64
C GLN A 240 5.80 -17.71 20.55
N ARG A 241 5.34 -17.26 19.37
CA ARG A 241 3.92 -16.93 19.14
C ARG A 241 3.03 -18.18 19.10
N PHE A 242 3.54 -19.27 18.53
CA PHE A 242 2.80 -20.50 18.27
C PHE A 242 3.49 -21.72 18.92
N PRO A 243 3.49 -21.81 20.26
CA PRO A 243 4.15 -22.89 20.96
C PRO A 243 3.47 -24.24 20.63
N GLY A 244 4.28 -25.25 20.30
CA GLY A 244 3.79 -26.59 19.93
C GLY A 244 3.44 -26.77 18.46
N GLU A 245 3.47 -25.71 17.66
CA GLU A 245 3.30 -25.78 16.21
C GLU A 245 4.65 -26.05 15.52
N SER A 246 4.60 -26.86 14.45
CA SER A 246 5.73 -27.02 13.53
C SER A 246 5.93 -25.74 12.72
N ILE A 247 7.15 -25.21 12.66
CA ILE A 247 7.50 -23.96 11.98
C ILE A 247 8.31 -24.27 10.70
N PRO A 248 7.66 -24.51 9.54
CA PRO A 248 8.37 -24.72 8.29
C PRO A 248 9.01 -23.40 7.80
N PRO A 249 10.02 -23.48 6.90
CA PRO A 249 10.48 -22.33 6.14
C PRO A 249 9.29 -21.60 5.50
N ALA A 250 9.27 -20.27 5.62
CA ALA A 250 8.20 -19.48 5.04
C ALA A 250 8.25 -19.56 3.51
N LYS A 251 7.06 -19.59 2.90
CA LYS A 251 6.91 -19.63 1.45
C LYS A 251 6.08 -18.47 0.95
N VAL A 252 6.21 -18.16 -0.33
CA VAL A 252 5.38 -17.15 -0.98
C VAL A 252 4.83 -17.66 -2.30
N ILE A 253 3.54 -17.40 -2.52
CA ILE A 253 2.82 -17.65 -3.76
C ILE A 253 2.50 -16.30 -4.37
N PHE A 254 2.89 -16.07 -5.62
CA PHE A 254 2.53 -14.87 -6.38
C PHE A 254 1.49 -15.23 -7.42
N VAL A 255 0.35 -14.53 -7.45
CA VAL A 255 -0.64 -14.60 -8.53
C VAL A 255 -0.48 -13.33 -9.35
N ASP A 256 0.20 -13.43 -10.48
CA ASP A 256 0.48 -12.30 -11.36
C ASP A 256 0.77 -12.83 -12.77
N PRO A 257 0.07 -12.38 -13.83
CA PRO A 257 0.41 -12.78 -15.21
C PRO A 257 1.86 -12.44 -15.59
N ARG A 258 2.47 -11.46 -14.93
CA ARG A 258 3.83 -10.98 -15.22
C ARG A 258 4.82 -11.50 -14.17
N ARG A 259 6.00 -11.88 -14.64
CA ARG A 259 7.17 -12.04 -13.75
C ARG A 259 7.74 -10.68 -13.35
N THR A 260 7.68 -10.35 -12.07
CA THR A 260 8.03 -9.01 -11.54
C THR A 260 9.35 -9.01 -10.76
N PRO A 261 9.93 -7.81 -10.48
CA PRO A 261 11.06 -7.69 -9.56
C PRO A 261 10.78 -8.27 -8.17
N THR A 262 9.54 -8.19 -7.67
CA THR A 262 9.16 -8.78 -6.38
C THR A 262 9.41 -10.29 -6.35
N ILE A 263 9.03 -10.99 -7.43
CA ILE A 263 9.25 -12.44 -7.57
C ILE A 263 10.76 -12.74 -7.63
N ALA A 264 11.52 -11.97 -8.41
CA ALA A 264 12.97 -12.16 -8.53
C ALA A 264 13.71 -11.97 -7.20
N VAL A 265 13.35 -10.94 -6.42
CA VAL A 265 13.91 -10.68 -5.10
C VAL A 265 13.51 -11.77 -4.10
N ALA A 266 12.26 -12.23 -4.14
CA ALA A 266 11.80 -13.33 -3.29
C ALA A 266 12.55 -14.64 -3.57
N GLU A 267 12.78 -14.99 -4.84
CA GLU A 267 13.57 -16.19 -5.21
C GLU A 267 15.02 -16.08 -4.74
N GLN A 268 15.62 -14.89 -4.81
CA GLN A 268 16.97 -14.66 -4.31
C GLN A 268 17.04 -14.79 -2.77
N ALA A 269 16.00 -14.35 -2.06
CA ALA A 269 15.97 -14.35 -0.60
C ALA A 269 15.57 -15.72 0.00
N ALA A 270 14.55 -16.38 -0.57
CA ALA A 270 13.96 -17.61 -0.04
C ALA A 270 14.44 -18.89 -0.75
N GLY A 271 15.08 -18.75 -1.91
CA GLY A 271 15.32 -19.84 -2.85
C GLY A 271 14.08 -20.14 -3.72
N LYS A 272 14.31 -20.59 -4.96
CA LYS A 272 13.25 -20.87 -5.94
C LYS A 272 12.22 -21.91 -5.46
N ASP A 273 12.64 -22.86 -4.64
CA ASP A 273 11.76 -23.92 -4.14
C ASP A 273 10.73 -23.43 -3.10
N ASN A 274 10.92 -22.23 -2.54
CA ASN A 274 10.01 -21.58 -1.60
C ASN A 274 9.19 -20.46 -2.24
N VAL A 275 9.29 -20.29 -3.57
CA VAL A 275 8.55 -19.27 -4.33
C VAL A 275 7.73 -19.94 -5.42
N LEU A 276 6.42 -19.71 -5.42
CA LEU A 276 5.52 -20.22 -6.44
C LEU A 276 4.88 -19.06 -7.19
N HIS A 277 5.36 -18.78 -8.40
CA HIS A 277 4.74 -17.77 -9.26
C HIS A 277 3.66 -18.41 -10.11
N LEU A 278 2.38 -18.23 -9.77
CA LEU A 278 1.22 -18.57 -10.60
C LEU A 278 1.05 -17.49 -11.68
N ASP A 279 1.64 -17.76 -12.84
CA ASP A 279 1.62 -16.97 -14.07
C ASP A 279 0.31 -17.20 -14.83
N ILE A 280 -0.79 -16.72 -14.25
CA ILE A 280 -2.13 -16.88 -14.80
C ILE A 280 -2.32 -16.10 -16.11
N GLU A 281 -3.25 -16.54 -16.94
CA GLU A 281 -3.80 -15.72 -18.02
C GLU A 281 -4.46 -14.45 -17.45
N PRO A 282 -4.28 -13.27 -18.07
CA PRO A 282 -4.84 -12.02 -17.56
C PRO A 282 -6.36 -12.09 -17.34
N GLY A 283 -6.80 -11.79 -16.10
CA GLY A 283 -8.22 -11.76 -15.74
C GLY A 283 -8.85 -13.12 -15.46
N SER A 284 -8.05 -14.15 -15.17
CA SER A 284 -8.51 -15.50 -14.83
C SER A 284 -8.48 -15.82 -13.32
N ASP A 285 -8.29 -14.81 -12.47
CA ASP A 285 -8.17 -14.93 -11.00
C ASP A 285 -9.38 -15.64 -10.37
N ILE A 286 -10.61 -15.32 -10.79
CA ILE A 286 -11.83 -15.96 -10.28
C ILE A 286 -11.82 -17.47 -10.56
N ALA A 287 -11.37 -17.88 -11.76
CA ALA A 287 -11.24 -19.30 -12.08
C ALA A 287 -10.21 -19.98 -11.18
N LEU A 288 -9.06 -19.32 -10.95
CA LEU A 288 -8.02 -19.80 -10.03
C LEU A 288 -8.59 -20.04 -8.62
N PHE A 289 -9.26 -19.05 -8.03
CA PHE A 289 -9.75 -19.15 -6.65
C PHE A 289 -10.94 -20.11 -6.51
N ASN A 290 -11.81 -20.21 -7.51
CA ASN A 290 -12.87 -21.22 -7.55
C ASN A 290 -12.31 -22.65 -7.58
N GLY A 291 -11.27 -22.88 -8.39
CA GLY A 291 -10.56 -24.16 -8.44
C GLY A 291 -9.87 -24.51 -7.13
N LEU A 292 -9.16 -23.55 -6.53
CA LEU A 292 -8.50 -23.74 -5.24
C LEU A 292 -9.51 -24.00 -4.11
N LEU A 293 -10.62 -23.26 -4.05
CA LEU A 293 -11.70 -23.48 -3.09
C LEU A 293 -12.25 -24.91 -3.21
N THR A 294 -12.60 -25.31 -4.44
CA THR A 294 -13.14 -26.65 -4.71
C THR A 294 -12.18 -27.73 -4.21
N TYR A 295 -10.91 -27.63 -4.59
CA TYR A 295 -9.90 -28.62 -4.22
C TYR A 295 -9.61 -28.66 -2.72
N VAL A 296 -9.47 -27.51 -2.05
CA VAL A 296 -9.23 -27.43 -0.60
C VAL A 296 -10.38 -28.05 0.19
N VAL A 297 -11.62 -27.89 -0.28
CA VAL A 297 -12.78 -28.51 0.37
C VAL A 297 -12.81 -30.02 0.15
N GLU A 298 -12.51 -30.49 -1.06
CA GLU A 298 -12.39 -31.93 -1.37
C GLU A 298 -11.28 -32.63 -0.56
N GLN A 299 -10.21 -31.91 -0.22
CA GLN A 299 -9.12 -32.41 0.63
C GLN A 299 -9.40 -32.27 2.14
N GLU A 300 -10.53 -31.69 2.53
CA GLU A 300 -10.89 -31.39 3.93
C GLU A 300 -9.88 -30.46 4.65
N TRP A 301 -9.22 -29.56 3.92
CA TRP A 301 -8.23 -28.62 4.46
C TRP A 301 -8.83 -27.28 4.94
N HIS A 302 -10.16 -27.21 5.08
CA HIS A 302 -10.88 -26.03 5.56
C HIS A 302 -11.22 -26.14 7.05
N ASP A 303 -11.46 -25.00 7.70
CA ASP A 303 -11.83 -24.94 9.11
C ASP A 303 -13.34 -25.14 9.31
N LYS A 304 -13.76 -26.40 9.46
CA LYS A 304 -15.16 -26.78 9.67
C LYS A 304 -15.79 -26.13 10.92
N GLU A 305 -15.03 -26.01 11.99
CA GLU A 305 -15.52 -25.43 13.25
C GLU A 305 -15.76 -23.93 13.09
N PHE A 306 -14.77 -23.22 12.50
CA PHE A 306 -14.92 -21.80 12.21
C PHE A 306 -16.07 -21.53 11.23
N ILE A 307 -16.17 -22.31 10.15
CA ILE A 307 -17.25 -22.19 9.16
C ILE A 307 -18.62 -22.34 9.83
N SER A 308 -18.80 -23.39 10.62
CA SER A 308 -20.07 -23.65 11.33
C SER A 308 -20.43 -22.56 12.33
N ALA A 309 -19.44 -22.03 13.07
CA ALA A 309 -19.68 -21.08 14.16
C ALA A 309 -19.77 -19.61 13.70
N HIS A 310 -19.09 -19.23 12.62
CA HIS A 310 -18.81 -17.82 12.31
C HIS A 310 -19.11 -17.42 10.87
N THR A 311 -19.65 -18.31 10.05
CA THR A 311 -19.95 -18.02 8.63
C THR A 311 -21.38 -18.36 8.26
N LYS A 312 -21.81 -17.88 7.08
CA LYS A 312 -23.08 -18.23 6.45
C LYS A 312 -22.87 -18.42 4.96
N GLY A 313 -23.58 -19.36 4.36
CA GLY A 313 -23.65 -19.51 2.90
C GLY A 313 -22.55 -20.38 2.29
N PHE A 314 -21.78 -21.10 3.10
CA PHE A 314 -20.62 -21.89 2.65
C PHE A 314 -21.00 -22.94 1.61
N GLU A 315 -22.04 -23.74 1.86
CA GLU A 315 -22.49 -24.79 0.94
C GLU A 315 -22.98 -24.22 -0.40
N GLN A 316 -23.72 -23.11 -0.36
CA GLN A 316 -24.22 -22.45 -1.57
C GLN A 316 -23.06 -21.87 -2.39
N ALA A 317 -22.09 -21.23 -1.74
CA ALA A 317 -20.90 -20.71 -2.39
C ALA A 317 -20.09 -21.86 -3.02
N LEU A 318 -19.83 -22.93 -2.28
CA LEU A 318 -19.12 -24.09 -2.83
C LEU A 318 -19.82 -24.69 -4.05
N GLN A 319 -21.16 -24.80 -4.02
CA GLN A 319 -21.92 -25.33 -5.15
C GLN A 319 -21.86 -24.42 -6.37
N ALA A 320 -21.99 -23.10 -6.19
CA ALA A 320 -21.97 -22.12 -7.27
C ALA A 320 -20.57 -21.96 -7.89
N ASN A 321 -19.53 -22.14 -7.08
CA ASN A 321 -18.14 -21.89 -7.45
C ASN A 321 -17.36 -23.18 -7.80
N ARG A 322 -18.04 -24.34 -7.88
CA ARG A 322 -17.39 -25.63 -8.11
C ARG A 322 -16.74 -25.70 -9.51
N VAL A 323 -15.42 -25.85 -9.54
CA VAL A 323 -14.61 -25.99 -10.77
C VAL A 323 -13.49 -27.01 -10.52
N SER A 324 -13.26 -27.94 -11.46
CA SER A 324 -12.17 -28.93 -11.31
C SER A 324 -10.80 -28.28 -11.53
N LEU A 325 -9.72 -28.92 -11.06
CA LEU A 325 -8.38 -28.41 -11.29
C LEU A 325 -7.98 -28.45 -12.79
N GLU A 326 -8.50 -29.40 -13.56
CA GLU A 326 -8.25 -29.49 -15.00
C GLU A 326 -8.88 -28.30 -15.73
N GLU A 327 -10.12 -27.94 -15.38
CA GLU A 327 -10.79 -26.78 -15.95
C GLU A 327 -10.15 -25.47 -15.48
N THR A 328 -9.77 -25.40 -14.21
CA THR A 328 -8.99 -24.27 -13.66
C THR A 328 -7.68 -24.10 -14.43
N SER A 329 -6.97 -25.20 -14.70
CA SER A 329 -5.73 -25.19 -15.47
C SER A 329 -5.94 -24.71 -16.90
N ARG A 330 -7.03 -25.15 -17.55
CA ARG A 330 -7.41 -24.70 -18.89
C ARG A 330 -7.71 -23.19 -18.95
N LEU A 331 -8.42 -22.65 -17.95
CA LEU A 331 -8.83 -21.25 -17.91
C LEU A 331 -7.68 -20.30 -17.53
N THR A 332 -6.82 -20.74 -16.61
CA THR A 332 -5.74 -19.91 -16.06
C THR A 332 -4.42 -20.09 -16.77
N GLY A 333 -4.24 -21.15 -17.58
CA GLY A 333 -2.95 -21.54 -18.14
C GLY A 333 -1.98 -22.17 -17.13
N VAL A 334 -2.35 -22.23 -15.84
CA VAL A 334 -1.49 -22.76 -14.77
C VAL A 334 -1.57 -24.29 -14.72
N PRO A 335 -0.45 -25.02 -14.75
CA PRO A 335 -0.47 -26.49 -14.67
C PRO A 335 -1.13 -27.02 -13.38
N VAL A 336 -1.89 -28.11 -13.48
CA VAL A 336 -2.59 -28.76 -12.34
C VAL A 336 -1.66 -29.02 -11.16
N ASP A 337 -0.43 -29.49 -11.38
CA ASP A 337 0.53 -29.76 -10.30
C ASP A 337 0.94 -28.49 -9.55
N LYS A 338 0.96 -27.35 -10.25
CA LYS A 338 1.26 -26.03 -9.68
C LYS A 338 0.08 -25.52 -8.84
N LEU A 339 -1.16 -25.78 -9.29
CA LEU A 339 -2.38 -25.51 -8.52
C LEU A 339 -2.44 -26.35 -7.23
N LYS A 340 -2.19 -27.65 -7.34
CA LYS A 340 -2.12 -28.55 -6.17
C LYS A 340 -1.06 -28.09 -5.18
N ARG A 341 0.13 -27.74 -5.67
CA ARG A 341 1.22 -27.22 -4.83
C ARG A 341 0.84 -25.93 -4.10
N ALA A 342 0.16 -25.01 -4.79
CA ALA A 342 -0.34 -23.78 -4.16
C ALA A 342 -1.30 -24.10 -3.01
N ALA A 343 -2.27 -24.99 -3.24
CA ALA A 343 -3.22 -25.41 -2.22
C ALA A 343 -2.55 -26.15 -1.06
N GLU A 344 -1.60 -27.04 -1.34
CA GLU A 344 -0.84 -27.77 -0.33
C GLU A 344 -0.04 -26.84 0.56
N TRP A 345 0.65 -25.85 -0.02
CA TRP A 345 1.42 -24.90 0.77
C TRP A 345 0.51 -24.06 1.67
N ALA A 346 -0.57 -23.52 1.12
CA ALA A 346 -1.40 -22.54 1.81
C ALA A 346 -2.39 -23.14 2.82
N TYR A 347 -2.81 -24.41 2.64
CA TYR A 347 -3.98 -24.91 3.39
C TYR A 347 -3.81 -26.31 4.00
N LYS A 348 -2.90 -27.16 3.49
CA LYS A 348 -2.72 -28.50 4.06
C LYS A 348 -2.23 -28.40 5.51
N PRO A 349 -2.87 -29.09 6.47
CA PRO A 349 -2.41 -29.10 7.86
C PRO A 349 -0.93 -29.43 7.98
N LYS A 350 -0.25 -28.70 8.84
CA LYS A 350 1.17 -28.86 9.15
C LYS A 350 1.41 -30.21 9.81
N ALA A 351 2.68 -30.63 9.88
CA ALA A 351 3.05 -31.88 10.55
C ALA A 351 2.58 -31.97 12.01
N SER A 352 2.44 -30.82 12.67
CA SER A 352 1.89 -30.70 14.02
C SER A 352 0.34 -30.77 14.10
N GLY A 353 -0.36 -30.97 12.98
CA GLY A 353 -1.83 -31.03 12.90
C GLY A 353 -2.53 -29.66 12.79
N HIS A 354 -1.81 -28.56 13.05
CA HIS A 354 -2.34 -27.21 12.96
C HIS A 354 -2.45 -26.74 11.51
N ARG A 355 -3.39 -25.85 11.21
CA ARG A 355 -3.51 -25.22 9.89
C ARG A 355 -2.31 -24.29 9.63
N PRO A 356 -1.87 -24.12 8.37
CA PRO A 356 -0.89 -23.09 8.04
C PRO A 356 -1.45 -21.70 8.32
N HIS A 357 -0.62 -20.82 8.88
CA HIS A 357 -0.91 -19.40 9.00
C HIS A 357 -0.65 -18.75 7.64
N THR A 358 -1.68 -18.57 6.83
CA THR A 358 -1.55 -18.04 5.46
C THR A 358 -2.10 -16.61 5.39
N MET A 359 -1.25 -15.67 4.98
CA MET A 359 -1.63 -14.28 4.75
C MET A 359 -1.93 -14.06 3.27
N HIS A 360 -3.17 -13.69 2.94
CA HIS A 360 -3.56 -13.32 1.58
C HIS A 360 -3.55 -11.80 1.42
N ALA A 361 -2.53 -11.30 0.73
CA ALA A 361 -2.43 -9.90 0.35
C ALA A 361 -2.83 -9.74 -1.12
N TYR A 362 -3.70 -8.78 -1.42
CA TYR A 362 -4.08 -8.45 -2.80
C TYR A 362 -4.01 -6.95 -3.04
N GLU A 363 -3.85 -6.56 -4.30
CA GLU A 363 -3.87 -5.15 -4.70
C GLU A 363 -4.38 -4.98 -6.14
N LYS A 364 -3.91 -3.97 -6.89
CA LYS A 364 -4.55 -3.51 -8.14
C LYS A 364 -4.64 -4.53 -9.27
N GLY A 365 -3.81 -5.57 -9.30
CA GLY A 365 -3.98 -6.64 -10.29
C GLY A 365 -5.30 -7.41 -10.13
N LEU A 366 -5.82 -7.50 -8.91
CA LEU A 366 -7.16 -8.02 -8.63
C LEU A 366 -8.20 -6.89 -8.66
N ILE A 367 -7.98 -5.82 -7.90
CA ILE A 367 -8.97 -4.74 -7.72
C ILE A 367 -9.37 -4.07 -9.05
N TRP A 368 -8.42 -3.88 -9.98
CA TRP A 368 -8.67 -3.39 -11.34
C TRP A 368 -8.67 -4.51 -12.39
N GLY A 369 -8.79 -5.75 -11.94
CA GLY A 369 -8.81 -6.95 -12.75
C GLY A 369 -10.20 -7.26 -13.31
N ASN A 370 -10.37 -8.51 -13.69
CA ASN A 370 -11.63 -9.06 -14.18
C ASN A 370 -12.27 -9.89 -13.05
N ASP A 371 -12.99 -9.18 -12.19
CA ASP A 371 -13.73 -9.73 -11.05
C ASP A 371 -15.12 -10.27 -11.43
#